data_AF-A0A835GHQ6-F1
#
_entry.id   AF-A0A835GHQ6-F1
#
_cell.length_a   1.000
_cell.length_b   1.000
_cell.length_c   1.000
_cell.angle_alpha   90.00
_cell.angle_beta   90.00
_cell.angle_gamma   90.00
#
_symmetry.space_group_name_H-M   'P 1'
#
loop_
_entity.id
_entity.type
_entity.pdbx_description
1 polymer ?
#
loop_
_entity_poly.entity_id
_entity_poly.type
_entity_poly.pdbx_seq_one_letter_code
_entity_poly.pdbx_strand_id
1 'polypeptide(L)'
;MSKAKVALRDISPVMQKLRDFLLGRKHTNALRFEPLVAARTQPPPQIPDGSSHKNNLLFAKKVLLQLFKLYFSGTLQNYYYTRDGRREVAPPMDLTKQLLSASSDKGAPKQAANVRPHLAPCTSGTNTMNK
;
A
#
# COMPACT_ATOMS: atom_id res chain seq x y z
N MET A 1 8.55 22.04 -24.05
CA MET A 1 7.63 21.52 -25.09
C MET A 1 7.48 22.59 -26.15
N SER A 2 7.97 22.33 -27.37
CA SER A 2 7.80 23.26 -28.48
C SER A 2 6.31 23.38 -28.81
N LYS A 3 5.84 24.60 -29.08
CA LYS A 3 4.47 24.87 -29.49
C LYS A 3 4.18 24.07 -30.76
N ALA A 4 3.11 23.27 -30.75
CA ALA A 4 2.76 22.45 -31.91
C ALA A 4 2.68 23.31 -33.17
N LYS A 5 3.31 22.86 -34.25
CA LYS A 5 3.38 23.59 -35.54
C LYS A 5 2.00 23.76 -36.18
N VAL A 6 1.02 22.95 -35.77
CA VAL A 6 -0.37 22.97 -36.25
C VAL A 6 -1.28 23.43 -35.12
N ALA A 7 -2.10 24.45 -35.39
CA ALA A 7 -3.13 24.90 -34.46
C ALA A 7 -4.15 23.77 -34.24
N LEU A 8 -4.58 23.58 -32.99
CA LEU A 8 -5.64 22.63 -32.65
C LEU A 8 -6.88 22.96 -33.49
N ARG A 9 -7.61 21.93 -33.95
CA ARG A 9 -8.81 22.14 -34.75
C ARG A 9 -9.91 22.74 -33.86
N ASP A 10 -9.95 24.07 -33.85
CA ASP A 10 -10.95 24.87 -33.15
C ASP A 10 -11.78 25.70 -34.14
N ILE A 11 -12.85 26.30 -33.62
CA ILE A 11 -13.78 27.16 -34.36
C ILE A 11 -13.11 28.52 -34.64
N SER A 12 -13.63 29.32 -35.57
CA SER A 12 -13.14 30.68 -35.84
C SER A 12 -13.13 31.55 -34.56
N PRO A 13 -12.19 32.50 -34.41
CA PRO A 13 -12.05 33.31 -33.19
C PRO A 13 -13.30 34.09 -32.78
N VAL A 14 -14.12 34.49 -33.75
CA VAL A 14 -15.39 35.20 -33.50
C VAL A 14 -16.41 34.25 -32.85
N MET A 15 -16.56 33.04 -33.40
CA MET A 15 -17.47 32.03 -32.86
C MET A 15 -16.99 31.49 -31.50
N GLN A 16 -15.67 31.46 -31.27
CA GLN A 16 -15.13 31.13 -29.94
C GLN A 16 -15.57 32.16 -28.88
N LYS A 17 -15.50 33.46 -29.18
CA LYS A 17 -15.93 34.53 -28.27
C LYS A 17 -17.44 34.46 -28.02
N LEU A 18 -18.24 34.23 -29.06
CA LEU A 18 -19.69 34.05 -28.90
C LEU A 18 -20.02 32.86 -28.01
N ARG A 19 -19.35 31.73 -28.22
CA ARG A 19 -19.51 30.52 -27.39
C ARG A 19 -19.11 30.77 -25.94
N ASP A 20 -17.96 31.39 -25.70
CA ASP A 20 -17.50 31.70 -24.34
C ASP A 20 -18.44 32.69 -23.64
N PHE A 21 -19.02 33.64 -24.39
CA PHE A 21 -20.00 34.60 -23.90
C PHE A 21 -21.31 33.91 -23.49
N LEU A 22 -21.88 33.08 -24.36
CA LEU A 22 -23.13 32.35 -24.06
C LEU A 22 -22.95 31.32 -22.92
N LEU A 23 -21.75 30.76 -22.77
CA LEU A 23 -21.44 29.80 -21.71
C LEU A 23 -21.04 30.47 -20.38
N GLY A 24 -20.75 31.78 -20.37
CA GLY A 24 -20.21 32.49 -19.20
C GLY A 24 -18.86 31.96 -18.71
N ARG A 25 -18.19 31.12 -19.50
CA ARG A 25 -16.91 30.47 -19.17
C ARG A 25 -16.12 30.15 -20.42
N LYS A 26 -14.81 29.95 -20.27
CA LYS A 26 -13.96 29.47 -21.36
C LYS A 26 -14.32 28.04 -21.72
N HIS A 27 -14.63 27.82 -23.00
CA HIS A 27 -14.99 26.49 -23.48
C HIS A 27 -13.77 25.54 -23.44
N THR A 28 -13.92 24.44 -22.70
CA THR A 28 -12.93 23.36 -22.63
C THR A 28 -13.17 22.36 -23.74
N ASN A 29 -12.17 22.14 -24.61
CA ASN A 29 -12.30 21.19 -25.71
C ASN A 29 -12.24 19.74 -25.18
N ALA A 30 -13.27 18.94 -25.45
CA ALA A 30 -13.34 17.53 -25.03
C ALA A 30 -12.62 16.58 -26.01
N LEU A 31 -12.29 17.05 -27.21
CA LEU A 31 -11.61 16.27 -28.23
C LEU A 31 -10.13 16.12 -27.86
N ARG A 32 -9.63 14.89 -28.00
CA ARG A 32 -8.23 14.58 -27.76
C ARG A 32 -7.46 14.77 -29.06
N PHE A 33 -6.65 15.81 -29.13
CA PHE A 33 -5.84 16.10 -30.30
C PHE A 33 -4.46 15.47 -30.21
N GLU A 34 -3.92 15.09 -31.35
CA GLU A 34 -2.62 14.44 -31.50
C GLU A 34 -1.47 15.07 -30.69
N PRO A 35 -1.24 16.41 -30.68
CA PRO A 35 -0.15 17.00 -29.90
C PRO A 35 -0.35 16.99 -28.38
N LEU A 36 -1.58 16.75 -27.90
CA LEU A 36 -1.91 16.71 -26.47
C LEU A 36 -1.98 15.28 -25.93
N VAL A 37 -1.92 14.28 -26.81
CA VAL A 37 -1.97 12.86 -26.46
C VAL A 37 -0.56 12.29 -26.61
N ALA A 38 -0.21 11.33 -25.76
CA ALA A 38 1.02 10.57 -25.93
C ALA A 38 1.02 9.87 -27.31
N ALA A 39 2.20 9.75 -27.92
CA ALA A 39 2.35 9.00 -29.15
C ALA A 39 1.85 7.56 -28.98
N ARG A 40 1.28 7.00 -30.05
CA ARG A 40 0.83 5.59 -30.05
C ARG A 40 1.98 4.60 -29.98
N THR A 41 3.18 5.02 -30.38
CA THR A 41 4.41 4.25 -30.30
C THR A 41 5.11 4.53 -28.96
N GLN A 42 5.19 3.53 -28.10
CA GLN A 42 5.89 3.64 -26.82
C GLN A 42 7.32 3.13 -26.99
N PRO A 43 8.35 3.85 -26.51
CA PRO A 43 9.71 3.32 -26.47
C PRO A 43 9.76 2.09 -25.55
N PRO A 44 10.73 1.19 -25.74
CA PRO A 44 10.88 0.03 -24.85
C PRO A 44 11.02 0.51 -23.39
N PRO A 45 10.16 0.04 -22.48
CA PRO A 45 10.18 0.49 -21.09
C PRO A 45 11.35 -0.13 -20.31
N GLN A 46 11.97 0.65 -19.41
CA GLN A 46 12.90 0.14 -18.40
C GLN A 46 12.19 0.15 -17.05
N ILE A 47 11.64 -1.00 -16.65
CA ILE A 47 10.88 -1.15 -15.41
C ILE A 47 11.87 -1.44 -14.27
N PRO A 48 11.80 -0.73 -13.12
CA PRO A 48 12.66 -1.03 -12.00
C PRO A 48 12.31 -2.40 -11.39
N ASP A 49 13.33 -3.08 -10.90
CA ASP A 49 13.18 -4.38 -10.24
C ASP A 49 12.40 -4.27 -8.93
N GLY A 50 11.53 -5.25 -8.67
CA GLY A 50 10.77 -5.34 -7.43
C GLY A 50 11.65 -5.66 -6.21
N SER A 51 11.16 -5.39 -4.99
CA SER A 51 11.89 -5.55 -3.72
C SER A 51 12.46 -6.96 -3.47
N SER A 52 11.90 -7.98 -4.10
CA SER A 52 12.32 -9.39 -3.99
C SER A 52 13.33 -9.84 -5.06
N HIS A 53 13.66 -9.01 -6.05
CA HIS A 53 14.67 -9.32 -7.08
C HIS A 53 16.07 -8.95 -6.58
N LYS A 54 16.51 -9.61 -5.50
CA LYS A 54 17.86 -9.44 -4.93
C LYS A 54 18.73 -10.62 -5.37
N ASN A 55 19.50 -10.44 -6.43
CA ASN A 55 20.57 -11.36 -6.86
C ASN A 55 21.91 -10.91 -6.27
N ASN A 56 22.68 -11.86 -5.72
CA ASN A 56 23.89 -11.59 -4.93
C ASN A 56 25.10 -11.04 -5.73
N LEU A 57 24.90 -10.73 -7.03
CA LEU A 57 25.97 -10.53 -8.01
C LEU A 57 26.18 -9.06 -8.43
N LEU A 58 25.37 -8.12 -7.93
CA LEU A 58 25.54 -6.68 -8.22
C LEU A 58 26.27 -5.94 -7.09
N PHE A 59 27.11 -6.64 -6.33
CA PHE A 59 27.81 -6.08 -5.17
C PHE A 59 29.33 -5.96 -5.38
N ALA A 60 29.84 -6.12 -6.61
CA ALA A 60 31.28 -6.06 -6.87
C ALA A 60 31.86 -4.63 -6.96
N LYS A 61 31.04 -3.59 -7.19
CA LYS A 61 31.52 -2.19 -7.31
C LYS A 61 31.39 -1.35 -6.02
N LYS A 62 30.81 -1.92 -4.95
CA LYS A 62 30.77 -1.34 -3.59
C LYS A 62 31.73 -2.03 -2.61
N VAL A 63 32.67 -2.83 -3.14
CA VAL A 63 33.50 -3.77 -2.36
C VAL A 63 34.42 -3.03 -1.38
N LEU A 64 35.06 -1.93 -1.77
CA LEU A 64 36.08 -1.31 -0.91
C LEU A 64 35.52 -0.61 0.36
N LEU A 65 34.31 -0.05 0.31
CA LEU A 65 33.70 0.65 1.45
C LEU A 65 32.78 -0.26 2.30
N GLN A 66 32.33 -1.40 1.76
CA GLN A 66 31.46 -2.33 2.47
C GLN A 66 32.23 -3.43 3.21
N LEU A 67 33.50 -3.71 2.87
CA LEU A 67 34.34 -4.68 3.59
C LEU A 67 34.42 -4.41 5.10
N PHE A 68 34.24 -3.16 5.55
CA PHE A 68 34.20 -2.79 6.97
C PHE A 68 32.86 -3.07 7.69
N LYS A 69 31.75 -3.19 6.95
CA LYS A 69 30.40 -3.52 7.50
C LYS A 69 30.00 -4.98 7.27
N LEU A 70 30.73 -5.71 6.41
CA LEU A 70 30.37 -7.05 5.91
C LEU A 70 30.96 -8.23 6.69
N TYR A 71 31.75 -8.03 7.75
CA TYR A 71 32.24 -9.16 8.54
C TYR A 71 31.20 -9.72 9.54
N PHE A 72 30.05 -9.04 9.73
CA PHE A 72 29.12 -9.37 10.82
C PHE A 72 27.63 -9.55 10.45
N SER A 73 27.23 -9.47 9.17
CA SER A 73 25.81 -9.71 8.82
C SER A 73 25.66 -10.24 7.38
N GLY A 74 25.34 -11.53 7.29
CA GLY A 74 25.53 -12.38 6.11
C GLY A 74 24.64 -12.08 4.92
N THR A 75 25.18 -12.33 3.72
CA THR A 75 24.63 -12.01 2.40
C THR A 75 23.60 -13.03 1.87
N LEU A 76 22.67 -13.51 2.71
CA LEU A 76 21.67 -14.54 2.37
C LEU A 76 20.23 -14.18 2.78
N GLN A 77 19.85 -12.90 2.67
CA GLN A 77 18.68 -12.33 3.37
C GLN A 77 17.36 -12.31 2.57
N ASN A 78 17.17 -13.14 1.54
CA ASN A 78 15.95 -13.10 0.71
C ASN A 78 15.38 -14.48 0.36
N TYR A 79 15.34 -15.37 1.36
CA TYR A 79 14.72 -16.67 1.19
C TYR A 79 13.20 -16.54 1.16
N TYR A 80 12.51 -17.43 0.43
CA TYR A 80 11.06 -17.35 0.27
C TYR A 80 10.31 -17.54 1.59
N TYR A 81 10.80 -18.46 2.44
CA TYR A 81 10.18 -18.81 3.73
C TYR A 81 10.06 -17.62 4.69
N THR A 82 11.02 -16.68 4.69
CA THR A 82 11.06 -15.57 5.66
C THR A 82 10.13 -14.40 5.30
N ARG A 83 9.43 -14.47 4.16
CA ARG A 83 8.54 -13.40 3.64
C ARG A 83 7.14 -13.90 3.26
N ASP A 84 6.89 -15.20 3.38
CA ASP A 84 5.62 -15.80 2.97
C ASP A 84 4.57 -15.60 4.07
N GLY A 85 3.95 -14.41 4.10
CA GLY A 85 2.89 -14.09 5.06
C GLY A 85 1.67 -15.02 4.96
N ARG A 86 1.52 -15.78 3.86
CA ARG A 86 0.48 -16.81 3.73
C ARG A 86 0.67 -17.96 4.72
N ARG A 87 1.90 -18.19 5.18
CA ARG A 87 2.23 -19.21 6.17
C ARG A 87 2.15 -18.70 7.61
N GLU A 88 2.04 -17.38 7.81
CA GLU A 88 1.89 -16.75 9.12
C GLU A 88 0.43 -16.73 9.59
N VAL A 89 -0.51 -17.04 8.70
CA VAL A 89 -1.95 -17.09 8.99
C VAL A 89 -2.24 -18.32 9.86
N ALA A 90 -2.39 -18.10 11.17
CA ALA A 90 -2.88 -19.10 12.10
C ALA A 90 -4.40 -19.28 11.97
N PRO A 91 -4.95 -20.48 12.20
CA PRO A 91 -6.39 -20.68 12.29
C PRO A 91 -6.98 -19.81 13.42
N PRO A 92 -8.26 -19.40 13.30
CA PRO A 92 -8.90 -18.57 14.33
C PRO A 92 -8.91 -19.30 15.68
N MET A 93 -8.62 -18.56 16.75
CA MET A 93 -8.60 -19.10 18.10
C MET A 93 -10.02 -19.23 18.66
N ASP A 94 -10.38 -20.43 19.09
CA ASP A 94 -11.63 -20.70 19.78
C ASP A 94 -11.46 -20.44 21.29
N LEU A 95 -11.90 -19.26 21.73
CA LEU A 95 -11.74 -18.79 23.12
C LEU A 95 -12.39 -19.75 24.13
N THR A 96 -13.45 -20.46 23.75
CA THR A 96 -14.14 -21.40 24.65
C THR A 96 -13.22 -22.56 25.02
N LYS A 97 -12.63 -23.22 24.03
CA LYS A 97 -11.70 -24.34 24.23
C LYS A 97 -10.45 -23.93 25.00
N GLN A 98 -9.96 -22.70 24.77
CA GLN A 98 -8.79 -22.16 25.46
C GLN A 98 -9.07 -21.85 26.95
N LEU A 99 -10.26 -21.34 27.28
CA LEU A 99 -10.67 -21.12 28.66
C LEU A 99 -10.91 -22.44 29.39
N LEU A 100 -11.48 -23.44 28.70
CA LEU A 100 -11.68 -24.78 29.25
C LEU A 100 -10.35 -25.47 29.58
N SER A 101 -9.35 -25.40 28.68
CA SER A 101 -8.03 -25.98 28.95
C SER A 101 -7.27 -25.26 30.06
N ALA A 102 -7.38 -23.92 30.16
CA ALA A 102 -6.78 -23.14 31.24
C ALA A 102 -7.46 -23.32 32.61
N SER A 103 -8.71 -23.80 32.64
CA SER A 103 -9.46 -24.09 33.88
C SER A 103 -9.19 -25.50 34.45
N SER A 104 -8.42 -26.32 33.74
CA SER A 104 -8.16 -27.73 34.08
C SER A 104 -6.95 -27.91 35.02
N ASP A 105 -6.71 -26.94 35.92
CA ASP A 105 -5.76 -27.11 37.02
C ASP A 105 -6.36 -28.06 38.06
N LYS A 106 -5.77 -29.25 38.20
CA LYS A 106 -6.13 -30.20 39.25
C LYS A 106 -5.74 -29.63 40.62
N GLY A 107 -6.75 -29.26 41.40
CA GLY A 107 -6.69 -29.32 42.87
C GLY A 107 -6.53 -28.02 43.63
N ALA A 108 -7.62 -27.27 43.80
CA ALA A 108 -7.97 -26.61 45.07
C ALA A 108 -9.45 -26.18 45.01
N PRO A 109 -10.29 -26.43 46.03
CA PRO A 109 -11.67 -25.96 46.04
C PRO A 109 -11.67 -24.44 46.21
N LYS A 110 -11.91 -23.69 45.13
CA LYS A 110 -12.21 -22.26 45.22
C LYS A 110 -13.63 -22.11 45.77
N GLN A 111 -13.75 -21.58 46.99
CA GLN A 111 -15.03 -21.27 47.61
C GLN A 111 -15.84 -20.36 46.68
N ALA A 112 -17.09 -20.73 46.43
CA ALA A 112 -18.03 -19.92 45.67
C ALA A 112 -18.40 -18.67 46.47
N ALA A 113 -17.56 -17.63 46.38
CA ALA A 113 -17.96 -16.30 46.78
C ALA A 113 -19.10 -15.88 45.86
N ASN A 114 -20.33 -15.86 46.39
CA ASN A 114 -21.56 -15.48 45.69
C ASN A 114 -21.63 -13.96 45.41
N VAL A 115 -20.48 -13.33 45.18
CA VAL A 115 -20.39 -11.95 44.68
C VAL A 115 -20.57 -12.08 43.17
N ARG A 116 -21.70 -11.63 42.63
CA ARG A 116 -21.84 -11.45 41.18
C ARG A 116 -20.67 -10.59 40.73
N PRO A 117 -19.69 -11.09 39.96
CA PRO A 117 -18.65 -10.23 39.47
C PRO A 117 -19.34 -9.26 38.50
N HIS A 118 -19.42 -7.98 38.88
CA HIS A 118 -19.89 -6.94 37.98
C HIS A 118 -18.81 -6.77 36.90
N LEU A 119 -18.82 -7.64 35.89
CA LEU A 119 -17.95 -7.54 34.73
C LEU A 119 -18.27 -6.21 34.05
N ALA A 120 -17.27 -5.32 33.97
CA ALA A 120 -17.39 -4.11 33.19
C ALA A 120 -17.67 -4.49 31.72
N PRO A 121 -18.60 -3.82 31.02
CA PRO A 121 -18.88 -4.13 29.62
C PRO A 121 -17.61 -3.88 28.79
N CYS A 122 -17.08 -4.93 28.17
CA CYS A 122 -15.95 -4.84 27.26
C CYS A 122 -16.43 -4.32 25.91
N THR A 123 -16.17 -3.03 25.62
CA THR A 123 -16.40 -2.46 24.29
C THR A 123 -15.22 -2.78 23.39
N SER A 124 -15.46 -3.31 22.18
CA SER A 124 -14.42 -3.76 21.23
C SER A 124 -13.62 -2.63 20.55
N GLY A 125 -13.60 -1.42 21.13
CA GLY A 125 -12.90 -0.25 20.61
C GLY A 125 -12.81 0.84 21.67
N THR A 126 -11.74 1.64 21.62
CA THR A 126 -11.62 2.84 22.46
C THR A 126 -12.68 3.85 22.05
N ASN A 127 -13.64 4.12 22.92
CA ASN A 127 -14.63 5.19 22.72
C ASN A 127 -13.94 6.55 22.91
N THR A 128 -13.16 6.99 21.92
CA THR A 128 -12.63 8.35 21.86
C THR A 128 -13.66 9.25 21.20
N MET A 129 -14.70 9.62 21.96
CA MET A 129 -15.58 10.72 21.64
C MET A 129 -14.81 12.02 21.97
N ASN A 130 -14.01 12.51 21.03
CA ASN A 130 -13.36 13.81 21.16
C ASN A 130 -14.45 14.90 21.18
N LYS A 131 -14.51 15.67 22.27
CA LYS A 131 -15.14 16.99 22.32
C LYS A 131 -14.14 18.05 21.88
#